data_AF-A0A4Y2WIU4-F1
#
_entry.id   AF-A0A4Y2WIU4-F1
#
_cell.length_a   1.000
_cell.length_b   1.000
_cell.length_c   1.000
_cell.angle_alpha   90.00
_cell.angle_beta   90.00
_cell.angle_gamma   90.00
#
_symmetry.space_group_name_H-M   'P 1'
#
loop_
_entity.id
_entity.type
_entity.pdbx_description
1 polymer ?
#
loop_
_entity_poly.entity_id
_entity_poly.type
_entity_poly.pdbx_seq_one_letter_code
_entity_poly.pdbx_strand_id
1 'polypeptide(L)'
;TYPPPKACATLVSHSDNLVLFGGWTHTAPYPLHQVWRVFNQIHIYNTTTNRWTQITTPTTCPPMAGHSATVHGDVMVVFGGVQKQICDGPFVSTSDVWTLDLKSYKWQKQVTSTDPPPPRYGHSQIPIDKDHLLIMGGCGGPNMLYTDIWLLKMINGPGGLWEWQKMDVRCKENSAPQIAFHPACKVGSQVVVMSKSHKSRSSPASLPNLLRAPSHAFGCPPLMMG
;
A
#
# COMPACT_ATOMS: atom_id res chain seq x y z
N THR A 1 -1.24 -21.30 9.76
CA THR A 1 0.02 -21.57 9.03
C THR A 1 0.77 -20.26 8.88
N TYR A 2 2.10 -20.30 8.84
CA TYR A 2 2.91 -19.08 8.69
C TYR A 2 2.92 -18.61 7.23
N PRO A 3 2.93 -17.29 6.98
CA PRO A 3 3.07 -16.77 5.63
C PRO A 3 4.47 -17.09 5.06
N PRO A 4 4.58 -17.40 3.76
CA PRO A 4 5.88 -17.57 3.12
C PRO A 4 6.64 -16.24 3.05
N PRO A 5 7.98 -16.25 2.97
CA PRO A 5 8.78 -15.05 2.72
C PRO A 5 8.29 -14.31 1.47
N LYS A 6 8.00 -13.02 1.63
CA LYS A 6 7.40 -12.20 0.58
C LYS A 6 7.78 -10.72 0.73
N ALA A 7 7.84 -10.02 -0.38
CA ALA A 7 8.05 -8.59 -0.46
C ALA A 7 6.80 -7.90 -1.05
N CYS A 8 6.68 -6.59 -0.81
CA CYS A 8 5.61 -5.74 -1.35
C CYS A 8 4.19 -6.28 -1.09
N ALA A 9 3.98 -6.94 0.06
CA ALA A 9 2.68 -7.25 0.61
C ALA A 9 2.15 -6.05 1.44
N THR A 10 0.86 -6.03 1.73
CA THR A 10 0.28 -5.07 2.67
C THR A 10 -0.04 -5.73 4.00
N LEU A 11 0.18 -4.99 5.09
CA LEU A 11 -0.16 -5.40 6.45
C LEU A 11 -0.99 -4.29 7.09
N VAL A 12 -2.25 -4.59 7.40
CA VAL A 12 -3.19 -3.62 7.98
C VAL A 12 -3.73 -4.11 9.32
N SER A 13 -4.01 -3.20 10.25
CA SER A 13 -4.62 -3.52 11.54
C SER A 13 -6.14 -3.50 11.47
N HIS A 14 -6.79 -4.50 12.04
CA HIS A 14 -8.24 -4.52 12.27
C HIS A 14 -8.54 -5.20 13.60
N SER A 15 -9.13 -4.45 14.54
CA SER A 15 -9.32 -4.91 15.92
C SER A 15 -7.99 -5.39 16.53
N ASP A 16 -7.95 -6.59 17.14
CA ASP A 16 -6.74 -7.19 17.71
C ASP A 16 -5.88 -7.99 16.71
N ASN A 17 -6.18 -7.87 15.41
CA ASN A 17 -5.56 -8.65 14.36
C ASN A 17 -4.77 -7.79 13.39
N LEU A 18 -3.69 -8.35 12.84
CA LEU A 18 -3.01 -7.84 11.66
C LEU A 18 -3.36 -8.71 10.46
N VAL A 19 -3.82 -8.08 9.38
CA VAL A 19 -4.22 -8.74 8.15
C VAL A 19 -3.13 -8.51 7.11
N LEU A 20 -2.47 -9.58 6.70
CA LEU A 20 -1.43 -9.62 5.68
C LEU A 20 -2.02 -10.13 4.35
N PHE A 21 -1.87 -9.35 3.30
CA PHE A 21 -2.38 -9.71 1.97
C PHE A 21 -1.35 -9.53 0.85
N GLY A 22 -1.37 -10.49 -0.08
CA GLY A 22 -0.62 -10.45 -1.33
C GLY A 22 0.89 -10.57 -1.18
N GLY A 23 1.60 -9.81 -2.01
CA GLY A 23 3.06 -9.78 -2.11
C GLY A 23 3.61 -10.75 -3.13
N TRP A 24 4.93 -10.72 -3.31
CA TRP A 24 5.64 -11.59 -4.23
C TRP A 24 6.87 -12.21 -3.59
N THR A 25 7.35 -13.30 -4.17
CA THR A 25 8.63 -13.90 -3.83
C THR A 25 9.37 -14.35 -5.08
N HIS A 26 10.70 -14.28 -5.01
CA HIS A 26 11.54 -14.98 -5.96
C HIS A 26 11.65 -16.41 -5.47
N THR A 27 11.21 -17.37 -6.28
CA THR A 27 11.48 -18.77 -5.97
C THR A 27 12.97 -19.05 -6.13
N ALA A 28 13.53 -20.04 -5.42
CA ALA A 28 14.97 -20.25 -5.22
C ALA A 28 15.85 -20.04 -6.48
N PRO A 29 17.15 -19.70 -6.33
CA PRO A 29 18.07 -19.42 -7.45
C PRO A 29 18.26 -20.59 -8.43
N TYR A 30 17.75 -21.79 -8.11
CA TYR A 30 17.84 -22.98 -8.95
C TYR A 30 16.47 -23.66 -9.16
N PRO A 31 16.15 -24.03 -10.40
CA PRO A 31 16.80 -23.64 -11.66
C PRO A 31 16.81 -22.12 -11.88
N LEU A 32 17.86 -21.62 -12.54
CA LEU A 32 17.91 -20.25 -13.05
C LEU A 32 16.69 -20.07 -13.98
N HIS A 33 16.04 -18.89 -13.94
CA HIS A 33 14.80 -18.53 -14.69
C HIS A 33 13.45 -18.93 -14.06
N GLN A 34 13.36 -19.18 -12.75
CA GLN A 34 12.02 -19.31 -12.15
C GLN A 34 11.25 -17.97 -12.15
N VAL A 35 9.98 -18.07 -12.50
CA VAL A 35 9.05 -16.93 -12.58
C VAL A 35 8.72 -16.44 -11.17
N TRP A 36 8.60 -15.12 -10.99
CA TRP A 36 8.15 -14.55 -9.73
C TRP A 36 6.79 -15.13 -9.34
N ARG A 37 6.66 -15.53 -8.09
CA ARG A 37 5.38 -15.99 -7.55
C ARG A 37 4.71 -14.84 -6.82
N VAL A 38 3.50 -14.50 -7.25
CA VAL A 38 2.66 -13.51 -6.59
C VAL A 38 1.57 -14.24 -5.81
N PHE A 39 1.21 -13.69 -4.65
CA PHE A 39 0.24 -14.30 -3.74
C PHE A 39 -1.08 -13.52 -3.74
N ASN A 40 -2.17 -14.20 -3.44
CA ASN A 40 -3.47 -13.64 -3.05
C ASN A 40 -3.95 -14.18 -1.69
N GLN A 41 -3.06 -14.85 -0.95
CA GLN A 41 -3.40 -15.44 0.34
C GLN A 41 -3.57 -14.36 1.40
N ILE A 42 -4.58 -14.52 2.25
CA ILE A 42 -4.79 -13.72 3.45
C ILE A 42 -4.22 -14.48 4.64
N HIS A 43 -3.34 -13.83 5.40
CA HIS A 43 -2.87 -14.33 6.68
C HIS A 43 -3.26 -13.35 7.77
N ILE A 44 -3.78 -13.88 8.87
CA ILE A 44 -4.18 -13.11 10.04
C ILE A 44 -3.24 -13.45 11.18
N TYR A 45 -2.61 -12.42 11.72
CA TYR A 45 -1.86 -12.52 12.95
C TYR A 45 -2.69 -11.97 14.09
N ASN A 46 -3.04 -12.83 15.03
CA ASN A 46 -3.74 -12.42 16.24
C ASN A 46 -2.73 -11.97 17.29
N THR A 47 -2.78 -10.70 17.68
CA THR A 47 -1.79 -10.09 18.59
C THR A 47 -1.91 -10.62 20.02
N THR A 48 -3.13 -11.00 20.44
CA THR A 48 -3.40 -11.55 21.78
C THR A 48 -2.84 -12.96 21.97
N THR A 49 -3.00 -13.82 20.96
CA THR A 49 -2.58 -15.23 21.01
C THR A 49 -1.20 -15.46 20.39
N ASN A 50 -0.63 -14.45 19.70
CA ASN A 50 0.63 -14.53 18.98
C ASN A 50 0.65 -15.70 17.97
N ARG A 51 -0.40 -15.79 17.14
CA ARG A 51 -0.57 -16.90 16.18
C ARG A 51 -0.98 -16.42 14.79
N TRP A 52 -0.44 -17.12 13.79
CA TRP A 52 -0.78 -16.94 12.38
C TRP A 52 -1.80 -17.97 11.89
N THR A 53 -2.86 -17.46 11.29
CA THR A 53 -3.92 -18.25 10.64
C THR A 53 -4.05 -17.81 9.20
N GLN A 54 -4.01 -18.77 8.26
CA GLN A 54 -4.32 -18.48 6.86
C GLN A 54 -5.82 -18.60 6.66
N ILE A 55 -6.41 -17.62 5.99
CA ILE A 55 -7.84 -17.62 5.67
C ILE A 55 -8.02 -18.11 4.23
N THR A 56 -9.01 -18.98 4.05
CA THR A 56 -9.47 -19.44 2.74
C THR A 56 -10.76 -18.70 2.41
N THR A 57 -10.78 -17.99 1.29
CA THR A 57 -11.94 -17.22 0.85
C THR A 57 -12.58 -17.90 -0.37
N PRO A 58 -13.92 -17.94 -0.46
CA PRO A 58 -14.62 -18.57 -1.60
C PRO A 58 -14.47 -17.76 -2.89
N THR A 59 -14.44 -16.43 -2.78
CA THR A 59 -14.05 -15.52 -3.86
C THR A 59 -12.62 -15.06 -3.63
N THR A 60 -11.86 -14.84 -4.71
CA THR A 60 -10.45 -14.41 -4.59
C THR A 60 -10.21 -13.15 -5.40
N CYS A 61 -9.67 -12.13 -4.73
CA CYS A 61 -8.94 -11.09 -5.41
C CYS A 61 -7.74 -11.71 -6.18
N PRO A 62 -7.39 -11.21 -7.38
CA PRO A 62 -6.23 -11.70 -8.12
C PRO A 62 -4.93 -11.60 -7.31
N PRO A 63 -3.95 -12.50 -7.53
CA PRO A 63 -2.62 -12.36 -6.93
C PRO A 63 -1.99 -11.02 -7.30
N MET A 64 -1.58 -10.26 -6.29
CA MET A 64 -0.99 -8.94 -6.49
C MET A 64 0.13 -8.58 -5.52
N ALA A 65 1.05 -7.74 -5.99
CA ALA A 65 2.15 -7.17 -5.20
C ALA A 65 2.29 -5.67 -5.44
N GLY A 66 2.87 -4.95 -4.47
CA GLY A 66 3.07 -3.50 -4.58
C GLY A 66 1.76 -2.71 -4.62
N HIS A 67 0.65 -3.33 -4.26
CA HIS A 67 -0.63 -2.68 -4.02
C HIS A 67 -0.57 -1.93 -2.68
N SER A 68 -1.52 -1.05 -2.45
CA SER A 68 -1.75 -0.43 -1.15
C SER A 68 -3.03 -0.96 -0.51
N ALA A 69 -3.13 -0.85 0.82
CA ALA A 69 -4.33 -1.23 1.54
C ALA A 69 -4.54 -0.39 2.80
N THR A 70 -5.81 -0.14 3.14
CA THR A 70 -6.25 0.50 4.39
C THR A 70 -7.54 -0.14 4.88
N VAL A 71 -7.89 0.09 6.15
CA VAL A 71 -9.11 -0.43 6.76
C VAL A 71 -10.06 0.73 7.06
N HIS A 72 -11.31 0.58 6.64
CA HIS A 72 -12.42 1.51 6.86
C HIS A 72 -13.57 0.76 7.54
N GLY A 73 -13.71 0.92 8.85
CA GLY A 73 -14.61 0.09 9.65
C GLY A 73 -14.20 -1.38 9.59
N ASP A 74 -15.10 -2.23 9.09
CA ASP A 74 -14.86 -3.66 8.90
C ASP A 74 -14.50 -4.03 7.45
N VAL A 75 -14.13 -3.04 6.62
CA VAL A 75 -13.80 -3.25 5.22
C VAL A 75 -12.35 -2.88 4.98
N MET A 76 -11.56 -3.83 4.48
CA MET A 76 -10.23 -3.55 3.93
C MET A 76 -10.37 -3.15 2.47
N VAL A 77 -9.80 -2.01 2.11
CA VAL A 77 -9.77 -1.47 0.75
C VAL A 77 -8.39 -1.65 0.17
N VAL A 78 -8.29 -2.34 -0.96
CA VAL A 78 -7.06 -2.60 -1.70
C VAL A 78 -7.11 -1.90 -3.05
N PHE A 79 -6.04 -1.19 -3.41
CA PHE A 79 -5.96 -0.48 -4.70
C PHE A 79 -4.66 -0.78 -5.43
N GLY A 80 -4.79 -0.96 -6.75
CA GLY A 80 -3.66 -1.06 -7.67
C GLY A 80 -2.80 -2.31 -7.47
N GLY A 81 -1.50 -2.15 -7.71
CA GLY A 81 -0.50 -3.22 -7.65
C GLY A 81 -0.25 -3.87 -9.01
N VAL A 82 0.72 -4.79 -9.03
CA VAL A 82 1.05 -5.61 -10.19
C VAL A 82 0.41 -6.98 -10.06
N GLN A 83 -0.22 -7.44 -11.15
CA GLN A 83 -0.86 -8.75 -11.27
C GLN A 83 -0.19 -9.55 -12.39
N LYS A 84 -0.18 -10.89 -12.28
CA LYS A 84 0.24 -11.77 -13.37
C LYS A 84 -0.94 -11.97 -14.33
N GLN A 85 -0.70 -11.83 -15.64
CA GLN A 85 -1.72 -12.19 -16.62
C GLN A 85 -2.04 -13.70 -16.61
N ILE A 86 -3.27 -14.05 -17.01
CA ILE A 86 -3.84 -15.40 -16.94
C ILE A 86 -3.05 -16.44 -17.78
N CYS A 87 -2.20 -16.00 -18.72
CA CYS A 87 -1.52 -16.82 -19.72
C CYS A 87 0.01 -16.66 -19.73
N ASP A 88 0.68 -16.70 -18.56
CA ASP A 88 2.13 -16.51 -18.43
C ASP A 88 2.68 -15.20 -19.05
N GLY A 89 1.77 -14.24 -19.27
CA GLY A 89 2.09 -12.91 -19.76
C GLY A 89 2.85 -12.06 -18.74
N PRO A 90 3.30 -10.87 -19.15
CA PRO A 90 4.05 -9.98 -18.29
C PRO A 90 3.23 -9.55 -17.07
N PHE A 91 3.92 -9.14 -16.02
CA PHE A 91 3.28 -8.44 -14.92
C PHE A 91 2.71 -7.11 -15.41
N VAL A 92 1.43 -6.89 -15.13
CA VAL A 92 0.73 -5.66 -15.49
C VAL A 92 0.23 -4.96 -14.24
N SER A 93 0.45 -3.65 -14.20
CA SER A 93 -0.13 -2.79 -13.18
C SER A 93 -1.65 -2.72 -13.39
N THR A 94 -2.41 -2.59 -12.30
CA THR A 94 -3.86 -2.35 -12.34
C THR A 94 -4.23 -1.03 -11.66
N SER A 95 -5.42 -0.53 -11.95
CA SER A 95 -6.10 0.56 -11.24
C SER A 95 -7.38 0.06 -10.55
N ASP A 96 -7.53 -1.26 -10.40
CA ASP A 96 -8.68 -1.87 -9.76
C ASP A 96 -8.72 -1.54 -8.26
N VAL A 97 -9.95 -1.36 -7.76
CA VAL A 97 -10.25 -1.30 -6.32
C VAL A 97 -10.94 -2.60 -5.92
N TRP A 98 -10.42 -3.22 -4.87
CA TRP A 98 -11.00 -4.41 -4.26
C TRP A 98 -11.33 -4.13 -2.80
N THR A 99 -12.44 -4.68 -2.33
CA THR A 99 -12.85 -4.62 -0.92
C THR A 99 -12.91 -6.03 -0.35
N LEU A 100 -12.44 -6.18 0.88
CA LEU A 100 -12.57 -7.39 1.68
C LEU A 100 -13.37 -7.06 2.93
N ASP A 101 -14.52 -7.70 3.08
CA ASP A 101 -15.25 -7.72 4.35
C ASP A 101 -14.43 -8.52 5.36
N LEU A 102 -13.99 -7.88 6.45
CA LEU A 102 -13.12 -8.48 7.47
C LEU A 102 -13.87 -9.34 8.50
N LYS A 103 -15.21 -9.36 8.45
CA LYS A 103 -16.04 -10.28 9.23
C LYS A 103 -16.33 -11.55 8.46
N SER A 104 -16.70 -11.43 7.18
CA SER A 104 -17.09 -12.57 6.34
C SER A 104 -15.96 -13.12 5.46
N TYR A 105 -14.85 -12.38 5.33
CA TYR A 105 -13.72 -12.66 4.44
C TYR A 105 -14.14 -12.85 2.99
N LYS A 106 -15.11 -12.05 2.53
CA LYS A 106 -15.58 -12.05 1.15
C LYS A 106 -14.96 -10.90 0.39
N TRP A 107 -14.33 -11.23 -0.74
CA TRP A 107 -13.83 -10.25 -1.69
C TRP A 107 -14.93 -9.76 -2.61
N GLN A 108 -14.90 -8.46 -2.92
CA GLN A 108 -15.71 -7.82 -3.94
C GLN A 108 -14.83 -6.87 -4.76
N LYS A 109 -15.00 -6.88 -6.09
CA LYS A 109 -14.44 -5.84 -6.95
C LYS A 109 -15.35 -4.61 -6.85
N GLN A 110 -14.78 -3.49 -6.42
CA GLN A 110 -15.54 -2.27 -6.20
C GLN A 110 -15.72 -1.52 -7.51
N VAL A 111 -16.95 -1.07 -7.78
CA VAL A 111 -17.26 -0.28 -8.98
C VAL A 111 -16.83 1.16 -8.71
N THR A 112 -16.06 1.73 -9.64
CA THR A 112 -15.57 3.11 -9.59
C THR A 112 -16.00 3.89 -10.82
N SER A 113 -15.87 5.23 -10.79
CA SER A 113 -16.07 6.10 -11.96
C SER A 113 -15.14 5.73 -13.12
N THR A 114 -15.50 6.20 -14.33
CA THR A 114 -14.84 5.82 -15.60
C THR A 114 -13.44 6.38 -15.79
N ASP A 115 -13.01 7.33 -14.97
CA ASP A 115 -11.70 7.99 -15.06
C ASP A 115 -10.83 7.73 -13.82
N PRO A 116 -10.41 6.47 -13.58
CA PRO A 116 -9.52 6.14 -12.48
C PRO A 116 -8.09 6.67 -12.73
N PRO A 117 -7.26 6.71 -11.68
CA PRO A 117 -5.83 6.95 -11.84
C PRO A 117 -5.22 5.92 -12.80
N PRO A 118 -4.18 6.28 -13.58
CA PRO A 118 -3.42 5.31 -14.35
C PRO A 118 -2.98 4.10 -13.50
N PRO A 119 -3.00 2.87 -14.08
CA PRO A 119 -2.57 1.67 -13.38
C PRO A 119 -1.18 1.84 -12.74
N ARG A 120 -1.07 1.44 -11.46
CA ARG A 120 0.11 1.78 -10.65
C ARG A 120 0.39 0.82 -9.51
N TYR A 121 1.65 0.77 -9.08
CA TYR A 121 2.13 0.08 -7.89
C TYR A 121 3.14 0.94 -7.13
N GLY A 122 3.41 0.60 -5.87
CA GLY A 122 4.33 1.34 -5.00
C GLY A 122 3.85 2.76 -4.65
N HIS A 123 2.55 3.02 -4.74
CA HIS A 123 1.93 4.26 -4.31
C HIS A 123 1.54 4.21 -2.83
N SER A 124 1.24 5.37 -2.26
CA SER A 124 0.69 5.46 -0.91
C SER A 124 -0.82 5.61 -0.95
N GLN A 125 -1.53 4.88 -0.09
CA GLN A 125 -2.97 5.02 0.17
C GLN A 125 -3.16 5.48 1.60
N ILE A 126 -3.86 6.61 1.77
CA ILE A 126 -3.95 7.30 3.05
C ILE A 126 -5.41 7.63 3.36
N PRO A 127 -5.95 7.14 4.49
CA PRO A 127 -7.28 7.51 4.93
C PRO A 127 -7.29 8.97 5.38
N ILE A 128 -8.08 9.79 4.70
CA ILE A 128 -8.27 11.21 5.04
C ILE A 128 -9.41 11.34 6.05
N ASP A 129 -10.48 10.60 5.85
CA ASP A 129 -11.58 10.48 6.80
C ASP A 129 -12.30 9.14 6.56
N LYS A 130 -13.53 9.01 7.09
CA LYS A 130 -14.33 7.79 6.93
C LYS A 130 -14.69 7.45 5.49
N ASP A 131 -14.85 8.47 4.64
CA ASP A 131 -15.42 8.37 3.30
C ASP A 131 -14.38 8.72 2.21
N HIS A 132 -13.16 9.15 2.57
CA HIS A 132 -12.16 9.58 1.60
C HIS A 132 -10.79 8.90 1.76
N LEU A 133 -10.25 8.46 0.63
CA LEU A 133 -8.92 7.88 0.48
C LEU A 133 -8.06 8.72 -0.46
N LEU A 134 -6.84 9.03 -0.05
CA LEU A 134 -5.86 9.70 -0.90
C LEU A 134 -4.89 8.67 -1.48
N ILE A 135 -4.73 8.68 -2.79
CA ILE A 135 -3.73 7.93 -3.53
C ILE A 135 -2.64 8.90 -4.00
N MET A 136 -1.40 8.63 -3.64
CA MET A 136 -0.27 9.48 -4.04
C MET A 136 0.81 8.68 -4.74
N GLY A 137 1.18 9.14 -5.93
CA GLY A 137 2.36 8.66 -6.64
C GLY A 137 2.29 7.22 -7.13
N GLY A 138 3.40 6.50 -6.94
CA GLY A 138 3.65 5.17 -7.49
C GLY A 138 4.31 5.20 -8.85
N CYS A 139 4.27 4.06 -9.53
CA CYS A 139 4.83 3.90 -10.86
C CYS A 139 3.99 2.93 -11.70
N GLY A 140 3.99 3.12 -13.02
CA GLY A 140 3.26 2.28 -13.98
C GLY A 140 4.12 1.19 -14.63
N GLY A 141 5.45 1.30 -14.51
CA GLY A 141 6.41 0.45 -15.19
C GLY A 141 7.78 1.13 -15.28
N PRO A 142 8.72 0.57 -16.05
CA PRO A 142 10.02 1.18 -16.29
C PRO A 142 9.87 2.62 -16.81
N ASN A 143 10.59 3.57 -16.19
CA ASN A 143 10.58 5.00 -16.53
C ASN A 143 9.23 5.73 -16.41
N MET A 144 8.23 5.12 -15.76
CA MET A 144 6.91 5.74 -15.56
C MET A 144 6.66 5.98 -14.08
N LEU A 145 7.20 7.08 -13.56
CA LEU A 145 6.97 7.54 -12.19
C LEU A 145 5.82 8.54 -12.17
N TYR A 146 4.89 8.36 -11.24
CA TYR A 146 3.77 9.28 -11.05
C TYR A 146 4.07 10.24 -9.90
N THR A 147 3.75 11.52 -10.10
CA THR A 147 3.78 12.56 -9.06
C THR A 147 2.38 13.13 -8.76
N ASP A 148 1.34 12.49 -9.31
CA ASP A 148 -0.05 12.91 -9.17
C ASP A 148 -0.65 12.44 -7.84
N ILE A 149 -1.73 13.13 -7.46
CA ILE A 149 -2.52 12.84 -6.28
C ILE A 149 -3.97 12.67 -6.72
N TRP A 150 -4.61 11.64 -6.19
CA TRP A 150 -6.00 11.31 -6.47
C TRP A 150 -6.75 11.12 -5.17
N LEU A 151 -7.98 11.59 -5.13
CA LEU A 151 -8.93 11.37 -4.06
C LEU A 151 -9.96 10.33 -4.54
N LEU A 152 -10.18 9.31 -3.73
CA LEU A 152 -11.24 8.34 -3.89
C LEU A 152 -12.29 8.60 -2.83
N LYS A 153 -13.49 8.98 -3.27
CA LYS A 153 -14.66 9.15 -2.42
C LYS A 153 -15.46 7.85 -2.41
N MET A 154 -15.53 7.24 -1.23
CA MET A 154 -16.20 5.99 -0.95
C MET A 154 -17.66 6.26 -0.59
N ILE A 155 -18.57 5.96 -1.52
CA ILE A 155 -20.00 6.19 -1.34
C ILE A 155 -20.66 4.91 -0.86
N ASN A 156 -21.16 4.92 0.38
CA ASN A 156 -21.88 3.81 0.98
C ASN A 156 -23.39 3.97 0.71
N GLY A 157 -23.99 3.14 -0.15
CA GLY A 157 -25.44 3.19 -0.46
C GLY A 157 -25.85 2.41 -1.71
N PRO A 158 -27.16 2.39 -2.06
CA PRO A 158 -27.67 1.72 -3.26
C PRO A 158 -27.00 2.31 -4.51
N GLY A 159 -26.37 1.46 -5.32
CA GLY A 159 -25.57 1.86 -6.49
C GLY A 159 -24.07 1.93 -6.23
N GLY A 160 -23.63 2.17 -4.98
CA GLY A 160 -22.27 1.93 -4.49
C GLY A 160 -21.10 2.44 -5.34
N LEU A 161 -21.30 3.44 -6.20
CA LEU A 161 -20.27 3.92 -7.13
C LEU A 161 -19.26 4.79 -6.39
N TRP A 162 -17.99 4.40 -6.40
CA TRP A 162 -16.94 5.22 -5.81
C TRP A 162 -16.37 6.19 -6.85
N GLU A 163 -16.14 7.43 -6.43
CA GLU A 163 -15.77 8.52 -7.34
C GLU A 163 -14.29 8.86 -7.21
N TRP A 164 -13.58 8.84 -8.33
CA TRP A 164 -12.22 9.36 -8.43
C TRP A 164 -12.22 10.85 -8.77
N GLN A 165 -11.36 11.59 -8.09
CA GLN A 165 -11.08 12.99 -8.38
C GLN A 165 -9.56 13.20 -8.41
N LYS A 166 -9.04 13.74 -9.51
CA LYS A 166 -7.63 14.18 -9.56
C LYS A 166 -7.47 15.47 -8.77
N MET A 167 -6.46 15.53 -7.91
CA MET A 167 -6.20 16.67 -7.05
C MET A 167 -5.13 17.58 -7.67
N ASP A 168 -5.36 18.90 -7.59
CA ASP A 168 -4.37 19.88 -8.00
C ASP A 168 -3.33 20.12 -6.92
N VAL A 169 -2.07 19.80 -7.23
CA VAL A 169 -0.93 20.04 -6.34
C VAL A 169 -0.40 21.45 -6.55
N ARG A 170 -0.55 22.30 -5.53
CA ARG A 170 0.05 23.64 -5.48
C ARG A 170 1.53 23.54 -5.07
N CYS A 171 2.36 24.47 -5.52
CA CYS A 171 3.80 24.54 -5.20
C CYS A 171 4.57 23.24 -5.53
N LYS A 172 4.49 22.80 -6.79
CA LYS A 172 5.16 21.57 -7.26
C LYS A 172 6.67 21.58 -7.01
N GLU A 173 7.32 22.74 -7.01
CA GLU A 173 8.76 22.85 -6.70
C GLU A 173 9.14 22.38 -5.27
N ASN A 174 8.17 22.37 -4.34
CA ASN A 174 8.37 21.93 -2.97
C ASN A 174 7.89 20.49 -2.73
N SER A 175 7.40 19.81 -3.78
CA SER A 175 6.93 18.43 -3.67
C SER A 175 8.08 17.44 -3.58
N ALA A 176 7.79 16.27 -3.02
CA ALA A 176 8.73 15.15 -3.01
C ALA A 176 9.10 14.74 -4.45
N PRO A 177 10.39 14.65 -4.81
CA PRO A 177 10.83 14.30 -6.17
C PRO A 177 10.44 12.88 -6.57
N GLN A 178 10.45 11.99 -5.57
CA GLN A 178 10.20 10.57 -5.76
C GLN A 178 9.11 10.14 -4.80
N ILE A 179 7.93 9.95 -5.35
CA ILE A 179 6.78 9.40 -4.62
C ILE A 179 6.43 7.99 -5.13
N ALA A 180 7.44 7.19 -5.45
CA ALA A 180 7.30 5.74 -5.65
C ALA A 180 8.04 5.01 -4.52
N PHE A 181 7.41 3.98 -3.96
CA PHE A 181 7.91 3.20 -2.82
C PHE A 181 8.27 4.07 -1.60
N HIS A 182 7.55 5.17 -1.42
CA HIS A 182 7.74 6.10 -0.32
C HIS A 182 6.79 5.73 0.82
N PRO A 183 7.21 5.86 2.09
CA PRO A 183 6.27 5.83 3.20
C PRO A 183 5.54 7.19 3.30
N ALA A 184 4.24 7.13 3.54
CA ALA A 184 3.43 8.29 3.83
C ALA A 184 2.33 7.97 4.83
N CYS A 185 1.96 8.95 5.65
CA CYS A 185 0.87 8.82 6.59
C CYS A 185 0.21 10.18 6.88
N LYS A 186 -1.00 10.13 7.42
CA LYS A 186 -1.72 11.30 7.91
C LYS A 186 -1.26 11.63 9.34
N VAL A 187 -0.96 12.90 9.60
CA VAL A 187 -0.65 13.45 10.93
C VAL A 187 -1.49 14.71 11.13
N GLY A 188 -2.50 14.62 11.99
CA GLY A 188 -3.46 15.71 12.19
C GLY A 188 -4.18 16.07 10.88
N SER A 189 -4.06 17.31 10.43
CA SER A 189 -4.62 17.81 9.16
C SER A 189 -3.67 17.68 7.97
N GLN A 190 -2.48 17.09 8.17
CA GLN A 190 -1.43 17.02 7.15
C GLN A 190 -1.17 15.58 6.70
N VAL A 191 -0.62 15.45 5.50
CA VAL A 191 -0.04 14.20 5.00
C VAL A 191 1.47 14.37 4.94
N VAL A 192 2.18 13.51 5.64
CA VAL A 192 3.65 13.53 5.70
C VAL A 192 4.18 12.45 4.78
N VAL A 193 5.10 12.84 3.88
CA VAL A 193 5.78 11.96 2.93
C VAL A 193 7.27 12.00 3.22
N MET A 194 7.90 10.84 3.41
CA MET A 194 9.37 10.78 3.44
C MET A 194 9.89 10.34 2.08
N SER A 195 10.73 11.17 1.48
CA SER A 195 11.34 10.91 0.17
C SER A 195 12.80 11.34 0.16
N LYS A 196 13.55 10.86 -0.83
CA LYS A 196 14.92 11.34 -1.06
C LYS A 196 14.89 12.81 -1.49
N SER A 197 15.78 13.62 -0.96
CA SER A 197 15.87 15.05 -1.30
C SER A 197 16.23 15.26 -2.78
N HIS A 198 15.71 16.35 -3.37
CA HIS A 198 16.07 16.84 -4.71
C HIS A 198 17.55 17.20 -4.87
N LYS A 199 18.27 17.44 -3.76
CA LYS A 199 19.68 17.87 -3.77
C LYS A 199 20.52 16.90 -2.95
N SER A 200 21.66 16.45 -3.48
CA SER A 200 22.80 16.18 -2.61
C SER A 200 23.31 17.56 -2.17
N ARG A 201 23.11 17.95 -0.91
CA ARG A 201 24.01 18.87 -0.17
C ARG A 201 23.45 19.33 1.17
N SER A 202 24.42 19.56 2.06
CA SER A 202 24.41 20.17 3.39
C SER A 202 23.79 19.35 4.52
N SER A 203 24.63 19.17 5.54
CA SER A 203 24.37 18.53 6.84
C SER A 203 23.09 19.02 7.51
N PRO A 204 22.50 18.23 8.43
CA PRO A 204 21.28 18.56 9.19
C PRO A 204 21.27 19.94 9.89
N ALA A 205 22.44 20.55 10.04
CA ALA A 205 22.62 21.89 10.59
C ALA A 205 21.93 23.01 9.80
N SER A 206 21.66 22.84 8.50
CA SER A 206 21.13 23.89 7.62
C SER A 206 19.59 23.96 7.53
N LEU A 207 18.86 23.13 8.27
CA LEU A 207 17.39 23.17 8.30
C LEU A 207 16.88 24.18 9.36
N PRO A 208 15.79 24.93 9.08
CA PRO A 208 15.09 25.75 10.07
C PRO A 208 14.66 24.89 11.27
N ASN A 209 14.70 25.45 12.49
CA ASN A 209 14.43 24.70 13.73
C ASN A 209 13.08 23.96 13.75
N LEU A 210 12.08 24.44 13.02
CA LEU A 210 10.75 23.81 12.91
C LEU A 210 10.72 22.55 12.02
N LEU A 211 11.74 22.32 11.20
CA LEU A 211 11.87 21.17 10.29
C LEU A 211 13.01 20.21 10.71
N ARG A 212 13.71 20.51 11.80
CA ARG A 212 14.63 19.54 12.42
C ARG A 212 13.78 18.46 13.07
N ALA A 213 13.75 17.28 12.47
CA ALA A 213 13.29 16.09 13.19
C ALA A 213 14.17 15.93 14.45
N PRO A 214 13.60 15.66 15.64
CA PRO A 214 14.41 15.31 16.79
C PRO A 214 15.21 14.05 16.47
N SER A 215 16.53 14.16 16.43
CA SER A 215 17.46 13.06 16.12
C SER A 215 17.61 12.04 17.25
N HIS A 216 16.61 11.90 18.11
CA HIS A 216 16.66 10.99 19.26
C HIS A 216 15.71 9.82 19.05
N ALA A 217 16.10 8.90 18.17
CA ALA A 217 15.68 7.51 18.29
C ALA A 217 16.74 6.76 19.11
N PHE A 218 16.60 6.79 20.45
CA PHE A 218 17.33 5.88 21.31
C PHE A 218 16.69 4.50 21.19
N GLY A 219 17.31 3.61 20.44
CA GLY A 219 17.10 2.17 20.56
C GLY A 219 18.30 1.57 21.27
N CYS A 220 18.24 1.42 22.59
CA CYS A 220 19.19 0.52 23.27
C CYS A 220 18.87 -0.92 22.82
N PRO A 221 19.85 -1.71 22.35
CA PRO A 221 19.66 -3.15 22.20
C PRO A 221 19.41 -3.78 23.58
N PRO A 222 18.59 -4.83 23.70
CA PRO A 222 18.44 -5.54 24.95
C PRO A 222 19.80 -6.14 25.35
N LEU A 223 20.26 -5.80 26.56
CA LEU A 223 21.38 -6.46 27.21
C LEU A 223 21.05 -7.95 27.31
N MET A 224 21.80 -8.79 26.60
CA MET A 224 21.83 -10.22 26.88
C MET A 224 22.48 -10.39 28.25
N MET A 225 21.68 -10.73 29.26
CA MET A 225 22.22 -11.24 30.52
C MET A 225 22.88 -12.60 30.24
N GLY A 226 24.17 -12.69 30.54
CA GLY A 226 24.86 -13.94 30.87
C GLY A 226 25.10 -13.98 32.37
#